data_AF-A0A7M3LZ14-F1
#
_entry.id   AF-A0A7M3LZ14-F1
#
_cell.length_a   1.000
_cell.length_b   1.000
_cell.length_c   1.000
_cell.angle_alpha   90.00
_cell.angle_beta   90.00
_cell.angle_gamma   90.00
#
_symmetry.space_group_name_H-M   'P 1'
#
loop_
_entity.id
_entity.type
_entity.pdbx_description
1 polymer ?
#
loop_
_entity_poly.entity_id
_entity_poly.type
_entity_poly.pdbx_seq_one_letter_code
_entity_poly.pdbx_strand_id
1 'polypeptide(L)'
;MDMEILTALLPRLGDRQDVWRAERELTAIGRAAVPELLAIRREGPGHLRRHALHALALLGAGDELSVRDQAALRRLVDVKLLADRPLDEHCPFIWMAVPAATYEGVFTALDLHDRVPATMAMGMSGVEHAEVTLAGPDGAEVTAYRAFVTPEFSGWRMVFGPPVWGCTDNGLLARVSEHCGQAHYYARDSYDDAHAWAIAEEGRVIRSHSTYDEPRWTHEPLPWEEPQTADPLWEPGMYEPNASCEWNANEVADRVTVDPERITEDTPMAGHGWLAVTVPGIGHGPFPGALSI
;
A
#
# COMPACT_ATOMS: atom_id res chain seq x y z
N MET A 1 -22.87 -18.41 18.26
CA MET A 1 -23.28 -17.00 18.42
C MET A 1 -24.74 -16.88 18.00
N ASP A 2 -25.50 -15.91 18.52
CA ASP A 2 -26.92 -15.80 18.21
C ASP A 2 -27.16 -15.31 16.76
N MET A 3 -27.84 -16.14 15.96
CA MET A 3 -28.22 -15.84 14.58
C MET A 3 -29.13 -14.60 14.49
N GLU A 4 -29.88 -14.28 15.54
CA GLU A 4 -30.72 -13.08 15.58
C GLU A 4 -29.87 -11.80 15.55
N ILE A 5 -28.72 -11.79 16.24
CA ILE A 5 -27.80 -10.65 16.25
C ILE A 5 -27.25 -10.39 14.85
N LEU A 6 -26.74 -11.42 14.17
CA LEU A 6 -26.23 -11.27 12.80
C LEU A 6 -27.32 -10.85 11.81
N THR A 7 -28.54 -11.35 11.97
CA THR A 7 -29.65 -11.03 11.06
C THR A 7 -30.06 -9.55 11.17
N ALA A 8 -29.96 -8.97 12.37
CA ALA A 8 -30.17 -7.53 12.58
C ALA A 8 -28.96 -6.68 12.15
N LEU A 9 -27.74 -7.20 12.34
CA LEU A 9 -26.50 -6.47 12.06
C LEU A 9 -26.17 -6.40 10.57
N LEU A 10 -26.26 -7.51 9.84
CA LEU A 10 -25.80 -7.61 8.45
C LEU A 10 -26.45 -6.59 7.49
N PRO A 11 -27.77 -6.30 7.55
CA PRO A 11 -28.38 -5.29 6.69
C PRO A 11 -27.75 -3.89 6.85
N ARG A 12 -27.25 -3.56 8.06
CA ARG A 12 -26.64 -2.25 8.37
C ARG A 12 -25.31 -2.04 7.65
N LEU A 13 -24.62 -3.12 7.23
CA LEU A 13 -23.46 -3.04 6.34
C LEU A 13 -23.80 -2.51 4.94
N GLY A 14 -25.09 -2.50 4.56
CA GLY A 14 -25.57 -1.89 3.32
C GLY A 14 -25.96 -0.42 3.45
N ASP A 15 -25.99 0.13 4.67
CA ASP A 15 -26.41 1.50 4.94
C ASP A 15 -25.20 2.41 5.11
N ARG A 16 -25.03 3.38 4.21
CA ARG A 16 -23.91 4.34 4.26
C ARG A 16 -23.84 5.13 5.56
N GLN A 17 -24.96 5.31 6.27
CA GLN A 17 -24.98 6.05 7.53
C GLN A 17 -24.57 5.20 8.74
N ASP A 18 -24.61 3.87 8.62
CA ASP A 18 -24.46 2.95 9.74
C ASP A 18 -23.38 1.88 9.52
N VAL A 19 -22.81 1.79 8.31
CA VAL A 19 -21.79 0.79 7.94
C VAL A 19 -20.63 0.78 8.91
N TRP A 20 -20.07 1.94 9.26
CA TRP A 20 -18.93 2.03 10.19
C TRP A 20 -19.25 1.47 11.58
N ARG A 21 -20.47 1.71 12.09
CA ARG A 21 -20.88 1.18 13.39
C ARG A 21 -21.08 -0.33 13.31
N ALA A 22 -21.71 -0.81 12.23
CA ALA A 22 -21.93 -2.23 12.01
C ALA A 22 -20.62 -3.00 11.85
N GLU A 23 -19.64 -2.44 11.13
CA GLU A 23 -18.29 -3.00 11.02
C GLU A 23 -17.60 -3.06 12.38
N ARG A 24 -17.65 -1.99 13.18
CA ARG A 24 -17.06 -1.98 14.52
C ARG A 24 -17.69 -3.01 15.45
N GLU A 25 -19.02 -3.15 15.42
CA GLU A 25 -19.74 -4.18 16.18
C GLU A 25 -19.33 -5.59 15.74
N LEU A 26 -19.21 -5.82 14.43
CA LEU A 26 -18.79 -7.10 13.89
C LEU A 26 -17.33 -7.44 14.23
N THR A 27 -16.42 -6.47 14.14
CA THR A 27 -15.01 -6.64 14.55
C THR A 27 -14.90 -6.94 16.04
N ALA A 28 -15.74 -6.34 16.88
CA ALA A 28 -15.78 -6.64 18.32
C ALA A 28 -16.27 -8.07 18.62
N ILE A 29 -17.18 -8.61 17.80
CA ILE A 29 -17.58 -10.03 17.85
C ILE A 29 -16.42 -10.92 17.38
N GLY A 30 -15.69 -10.47 16.36
CA GLY A 30 -14.50 -11.13 15.83
C GLY A 30 -14.81 -12.44 15.10
N ARG A 31 -13.77 -13.28 14.97
CA ARG A 31 -13.81 -14.51 14.16
C ARG A 31 -14.77 -15.59 14.69
N ALA A 32 -15.29 -15.44 15.91
CA ALA A 32 -16.37 -16.29 16.43
C ALA A 32 -17.64 -16.24 15.56
N ALA A 33 -17.79 -15.21 14.71
CA ALA A 33 -18.90 -15.09 13.78
C ALA A 33 -18.77 -15.88 12.47
N VAL A 34 -17.57 -16.34 12.13
CA VAL A 34 -17.26 -16.91 10.81
C VAL A 34 -18.14 -18.12 10.46
N PRO A 35 -18.36 -19.11 11.35
CA PRO A 35 -19.18 -20.28 11.02
C PRO A 35 -20.62 -19.90 10.61
N GLU A 36 -21.26 -19.02 11.37
CA GLU A 36 -22.62 -18.55 11.09
C GLU A 36 -22.69 -17.68 9.82
N LEU A 37 -21.70 -16.83 9.57
CA LEU A 37 -21.61 -16.04 8.33
C LEU A 37 -21.46 -16.94 7.10
N LEU A 38 -20.65 -17.98 7.17
CA LEU A 38 -20.52 -18.99 6.11
C LEU A 38 -21.85 -19.73 5.88
N ALA A 39 -22.59 -20.06 6.94
CA ALA A 39 -23.91 -20.67 6.82
C ALA A 39 -24.92 -19.74 6.12
N ILE A 40 -24.97 -18.46 6.51
CA ILE A 40 -25.79 -17.44 5.85
C ILE A 40 -25.41 -17.33 4.37
N ARG A 41 -24.10 -17.32 4.07
CA ARG A 41 -23.61 -17.19 2.70
C ARG A 41 -24.03 -18.35 1.79
N ARG A 42 -24.09 -19.57 2.33
CA ARG A 42 -24.44 -20.79 1.58
C ARG A 42 -25.95 -20.93 1.41
N GLU A 43 -26.69 -20.83 2.51
CA GLU A 43 -28.10 -21.26 2.58
C GLU A 43 -29.06 -20.18 3.08
N GLY A 44 -28.53 -19.13 3.71
CA GLY A 44 -29.35 -18.06 4.29
C GLY A 44 -30.12 -17.21 3.25
N PRO A 45 -30.94 -16.26 3.73
CA PRO A 45 -31.73 -15.37 2.87
C PRO A 45 -30.86 -14.62 1.85
N GLY A 46 -31.29 -14.61 0.58
CA GLY A 46 -30.49 -14.04 -0.51
C GLY A 46 -30.04 -12.59 -0.30
N HIS A 47 -30.86 -11.77 0.36
CA HIS A 47 -30.54 -10.37 0.67
C HIS A 47 -29.41 -10.22 1.71
N LEU A 48 -29.16 -11.22 2.56
CA LEU A 48 -28.09 -11.22 3.55
C LEU A 48 -26.78 -11.77 3.02
N ARG A 49 -26.80 -12.58 1.94
CA ARG A 49 -25.60 -13.28 1.43
C ARG A 49 -24.47 -12.33 1.03
N ARG A 50 -24.79 -11.17 0.44
CA ARG A 50 -23.79 -10.15 0.09
C ARG A 50 -23.16 -9.50 1.33
N HIS A 51 -23.97 -9.26 2.36
CA HIS A 51 -23.51 -8.66 3.61
C HIS A 51 -22.68 -9.65 4.42
N ALA A 52 -23.05 -10.93 4.40
CA ALA A 52 -22.24 -11.99 4.97
C ALA A 52 -20.87 -12.11 4.27
N LEU A 53 -20.80 -11.90 2.95
CA LEU A 53 -19.52 -11.88 2.23
C LEU A 53 -18.64 -10.69 2.64
N HIS A 54 -19.22 -9.49 2.75
CA HIS A 54 -18.54 -8.31 3.29
C HIS A 54 -18.01 -8.58 4.71
N ALA A 55 -18.87 -9.11 5.58
CA ALA A 55 -18.54 -9.46 6.96
C ALA A 55 -17.38 -10.47 7.06
N LEU A 56 -17.37 -11.50 6.19
CA LEU A 56 -16.29 -12.47 6.13
C LEU A 56 -14.96 -11.82 5.71
N ALA A 57 -14.99 -10.91 4.73
CA ALA A 57 -13.80 -10.17 4.33
C ALA A 57 -13.29 -9.26 5.46
N LEU A 58 -14.19 -8.53 6.13
CA LEU A 58 -13.85 -7.68 7.28
C LEU A 58 -13.10 -8.44 8.37
N LEU A 59 -13.49 -9.70 8.63
CA LEU A 59 -12.92 -10.57 9.66
C LEU A 59 -11.70 -11.39 9.21
N GLY A 60 -11.20 -11.16 7.99
CA GLY A 60 -10.07 -11.91 7.43
C GLY A 60 -10.40 -13.40 7.23
N ALA A 61 -11.63 -13.72 6.82
CA ALA A 61 -12.11 -15.07 6.60
C ALA A 61 -12.19 -15.43 5.11
N GLY A 62 -11.26 -14.90 4.30
CA GLY A 62 -11.25 -15.09 2.85
C GLY A 62 -10.90 -16.51 2.42
N ASP A 63 -10.04 -17.20 3.17
CA ASP A 63 -9.59 -18.56 2.84
C ASP A 63 -10.66 -19.62 3.12
N GLU A 64 -11.59 -19.33 4.04
CA GLU A 64 -12.72 -20.18 4.39
C GLU A 64 -13.89 -20.08 3.38
N LEU A 65 -13.80 -19.14 2.43
CA LEU A 65 -14.77 -19.02 1.35
C LEU A 65 -14.75 -20.27 0.47
N SER A 66 -15.93 -20.58 -0.10
CA SER A 66 -16.01 -21.68 -1.05
C SER A 66 -15.20 -21.37 -2.32
N VAL A 67 -14.70 -22.40 -3.00
CA VAL A 67 -14.02 -22.26 -4.31
C VAL A 67 -14.85 -21.45 -5.31
N ARG A 68 -16.19 -21.60 -5.25
CA ARG A 68 -17.12 -20.83 -6.08
C ARG A 68 -17.09 -19.35 -5.77
N ASP A 69 -17.06 -18.98 -4.49
CA ASP A 69 -17.04 -17.57 -4.06
C ASP A 69 -15.69 -16.94 -4.36
N GLN A 70 -14.58 -17.65 -4.11
CA GLN A 70 -13.24 -17.21 -4.50
C GLN A 70 -13.13 -17.00 -6.01
N ALA A 71 -13.70 -17.90 -6.83
CA ALA A 71 -13.75 -17.73 -8.27
C ALA A 71 -14.61 -16.53 -8.71
N ALA A 72 -15.72 -16.27 -8.02
CA ALA A 72 -16.56 -15.11 -8.30
C ALA A 72 -15.85 -13.78 -7.94
N LEU A 73 -15.11 -13.73 -6.83
CA LEU A 73 -14.31 -12.58 -6.44
C LEU A 73 -13.18 -12.30 -7.43
N ARG A 74 -12.42 -13.32 -7.84
CA ARG A 74 -11.39 -13.16 -8.89
C ARG A 74 -11.98 -12.60 -10.18
N ARG A 75 -13.11 -13.15 -10.63
CA ARG A 75 -13.81 -12.64 -11.82
C ARG A 75 -14.29 -11.20 -11.66
N LEU A 76 -14.73 -10.81 -10.47
CA LEU A 76 -15.11 -9.42 -10.20
C LEU A 76 -13.92 -8.48 -10.39
N VAL A 77 -12.76 -8.84 -9.83
CA VAL A 77 -11.51 -8.08 -10.01
C VAL A 77 -11.15 -7.99 -11.50
N ASP A 78 -11.15 -9.11 -12.23
CA ASP A 78 -10.83 -9.13 -13.66
C ASP A 78 -11.74 -8.19 -14.47
N VAL A 79 -13.04 -8.15 -14.16
CA VAL A 79 -13.99 -7.23 -14.82
C VAL A 79 -13.71 -5.77 -14.44
N LYS A 80 -13.37 -5.52 -13.19
CA LYS A 80 -13.14 -4.17 -12.66
C LYS A 80 -11.85 -3.56 -13.18
N LEU A 81 -10.82 -4.38 -13.40
CA LEU A 81 -9.56 -3.97 -14.03
C LEU A 81 -9.76 -3.34 -15.42
N LEU A 82 -10.80 -3.74 -16.17
CA LEU A 82 -11.08 -3.18 -17.50
C LEU A 82 -11.53 -1.71 -17.47
N ALA A 83 -11.99 -1.23 -16.33
CA ALA A 83 -12.45 0.14 -16.12
C ALA A 83 -11.79 0.76 -14.89
N ASP A 84 -10.60 0.28 -14.53
CA ASP A 84 -9.81 0.82 -13.43
C ASP A 84 -9.42 2.26 -13.73
N ARG A 85 -9.27 3.05 -12.67
CA ARG A 85 -8.98 4.48 -12.75
C ARG A 85 -8.03 4.87 -11.63
N PRO A 86 -7.24 5.93 -11.82
CA PRO A 86 -6.53 6.55 -10.71
C PRO A 86 -7.49 6.94 -9.59
N LEU A 87 -7.00 7.01 -8.35
CA LEU A 87 -7.81 7.38 -7.20
C LEU A 87 -7.94 8.90 -7.07
N ASP A 88 -9.12 9.34 -6.63
CA ASP A 88 -9.40 10.72 -6.25
C ASP A 88 -9.01 11.04 -4.79
N GLU A 89 -8.58 10.04 -4.03
CA GLU A 89 -8.30 10.14 -2.59
C GLU A 89 -6.81 10.37 -2.28
N HIS A 90 -6.52 10.76 -1.03
CA HIS A 90 -5.16 11.09 -0.60
C HIS A 90 -4.27 9.84 -0.63
N CYS A 91 -3.11 9.95 -1.27
CA CYS A 91 -2.12 8.88 -1.29
C CYS A 91 -1.32 8.81 0.02
N PRO A 92 -0.81 7.62 0.41
CA PRO A 92 0.04 7.43 1.57
C PRO A 92 1.25 8.34 1.51
N PHE A 93 1.63 8.85 2.66
CA PHE A 93 2.75 9.78 2.80
C PHE A 93 4.14 9.13 2.64
N ILE A 94 4.20 7.80 2.49
CA ILE A 94 5.44 7.06 2.31
C ILE A 94 5.28 6.14 1.11
N TRP A 95 6.20 6.24 0.16
CA TRP A 95 6.22 5.38 -1.02
C TRP A 95 7.63 5.21 -1.58
N MET A 96 7.77 4.18 -2.40
CA MET A 96 8.94 3.97 -3.24
C MET A 96 8.53 4.01 -4.70
N ALA A 97 9.31 4.65 -5.57
CA ALA A 97 9.12 4.63 -7.02
C ALA A 97 10.22 3.80 -7.68
N VAL A 98 9.83 2.94 -8.62
CA VAL A 98 10.74 2.13 -9.46
C VAL A 98 10.37 2.25 -10.93
N PRO A 99 11.31 2.07 -11.87
CA PRO A 99 10.98 2.09 -13.29
C PRO A 99 9.97 0.99 -13.64
N ALA A 100 8.97 1.34 -14.43
CA ALA A 100 7.91 0.42 -14.83
C ALA A 100 8.44 -0.74 -15.71
N ALA A 101 9.59 -0.57 -16.36
CA ALA A 101 10.21 -1.61 -17.18
C ALA A 101 10.89 -2.73 -16.37
N THR A 102 11.15 -2.50 -15.08
CA THR A 102 11.94 -3.40 -14.22
C THR A 102 11.28 -3.64 -12.86
N TYR A 103 10.03 -3.21 -12.69
CA TYR A 103 9.30 -3.26 -11.41
C TYR A 103 9.16 -4.67 -10.84
N GLU A 104 9.23 -5.73 -11.65
CA GLU A 104 9.17 -7.11 -11.14
C GLU A 104 10.30 -7.41 -10.15
N GLY A 105 11.41 -6.66 -10.21
CA GLY A 105 12.51 -6.73 -9.25
C GLY A 105 12.08 -6.41 -7.81
N VAL A 106 11.05 -5.58 -7.61
CA VAL A 106 10.50 -5.23 -6.28
C VAL A 106 10.11 -6.47 -5.50
N PHE A 107 9.46 -7.43 -6.16
CA PHE A 107 8.98 -8.62 -5.45
C PHE A 107 10.13 -9.51 -4.95
N THR A 108 11.24 -9.57 -5.67
CA THR A 108 12.43 -10.30 -5.21
C THR A 108 13.20 -9.50 -4.15
N ALA A 109 13.30 -8.18 -4.33
CA ALA A 109 14.02 -7.30 -3.42
C ALA A 109 13.35 -7.20 -2.04
N LEU A 110 12.01 -7.17 -2.00
CA LEU A 110 11.22 -7.05 -0.78
C LEU A 110 10.68 -8.41 -0.28
N ASP A 111 11.07 -9.51 -0.91
CA ASP A 111 10.57 -10.87 -0.63
C ASP A 111 9.03 -10.94 -0.57
N LEU A 112 8.39 -10.43 -1.63
CA LEU A 112 6.95 -10.37 -1.76
C LEU A 112 6.40 -11.55 -2.57
N HIS A 113 5.37 -12.18 -2.01
CA HIS A 113 4.77 -13.43 -2.45
C HIS A 113 3.28 -13.25 -2.77
N ASP A 114 2.66 -14.33 -3.27
CA ASP A 114 1.20 -14.45 -3.48
C ASP A 114 0.57 -13.27 -4.23
N ARG A 115 1.21 -12.88 -5.33
CA ARG A 115 0.79 -11.73 -6.15
C ARG A 115 -0.60 -11.95 -6.71
N VAL A 116 -1.48 -10.97 -6.53
CA VAL A 116 -2.80 -10.92 -7.17
C VAL A 116 -2.98 -9.59 -7.90
N PRO A 117 -3.57 -9.60 -9.11
CA PRO A 117 -3.96 -8.36 -9.78
C PRO A 117 -4.88 -7.52 -8.88
N ALA A 118 -4.68 -6.21 -8.88
CA ALA A 118 -5.46 -5.28 -8.09
C ALA A 118 -5.78 -4.02 -8.91
N THR A 119 -7.01 -3.53 -8.75
CA THR A 119 -7.37 -2.16 -9.15
C THR A 119 -6.65 -1.15 -8.25
N MET A 120 -6.58 0.11 -8.66
CA MET A 120 -6.07 1.18 -7.78
C MET A 120 -6.81 1.22 -6.45
N ALA A 121 -8.15 1.19 -6.49
CA ALA A 121 -8.99 1.19 -5.28
C ALA A 121 -8.72 -0.02 -4.37
N MET A 122 -8.57 -1.21 -4.95
CA MET A 122 -8.28 -2.44 -4.20
C MET A 122 -6.90 -2.41 -3.56
N GLY A 123 -5.91 -1.97 -4.31
CA GLY A 123 -4.53 -1.85 -3.84
C GLY A 123 -4.41 -0.94 -2.63
N MET A 124 -5.00 0.24 -2.71
CA MET A 124 -4.91 1.26 -1.68
C MET A 124 -5.72 0.90 -0.43
N SER A 125 -6.92 0.36 -0.60
CA SER A 125 -7.67 -0.24 0.50
C SER A 125 -6.90 -1.41 1.15
N GLY A 126 -6.11 -2.15 0.36
CA GLY A 126 -5.23 -3.21 0.85
C GLY A 126 -4.06 -2.69 1.69
N VAL A 127 -3.56 -1.48 1.42
CA VAL A 127 -2.52 -0.80 2.21
C VAL A 127 -3.07 -0.31 3.55
N GLU A 128 -4.32 0.15 3.60
CA GLU A 128 -4.99 0.51 4.86
C GLU A 128 -5.18 -0.70 5.79
N HIS A 129 -5.41 -1.87 5.19
CA HIS A 129 -5.58 -3.14 5.88
C HIS A 129 -4.38 -4.06 5.65
N ALA A 130 -3.18 -3.50 5.82
CA ALA A 130 -1.95 -4.14 5.39
C ALA A 130 -1.40 -5.17 6.37
N GLU A 131 -1.85 -5.27 7.61
CA GLU A 131 -1.21 -6.11 8.64
C GLU A 131 -2.11 -7.26 9.09
N VAL A 132 -1.50 -8.43 9.29
CA VAL A 132 -2.12 -9.55 10.00
C VAL A 132 -1.08 -10.27 10.84
N THR A 133 -1.47 -10.70 12.04
CA THR A 133 -0.66 -11.57 12.91
C THR A 133 -1.30 -12.95 12.98
N LEU A 134 -0.51 -13.98 12.68
CA LEU A 134 -0.93 -15.37 12.57
C LEU A 134 -0.06 -16.25 13.48
N ALA A 135 -0.59 -17.39 13.89
CA ALA A 135 0.24 -18.43 14.50
C ALA A 135 1.07 -19.12 13.42
N GLY A 136 2.40 -19.04 13.53
CA GLY A 136 3.34 -19.73 12.67
C GLY A 136 3.35 -21.25 12.92
N PRO A 137 4.05 -22.02 12.06
CA PRO A 137 4.10 -23.49 12.15
C PRO A 137 4.60 -24.00 13.52
N ASP A 138 5.43 -23.20 14.18
CA ASP A 138 6.11 -23.51 15.43
C ASP A 138 5.30 -23.04 16.65
N GLY A 139 4.11 -22.45 16.42
CA GLY A 139 3.29 -21.78 17.42
C GLY A 139 3.75 -20.36 17.77
N ALA A 140 4.87 -19.89 17.21
CA ALA A 140 5.31 -18.50 17.35
C ALA A 140 4.45 -17.57 16.47
N GLU A 141 4.13 -16.38 16.97
CA GLU A 141 3.40 -15.39 16.18
C GLU A 141 4.26 -14.86 15.02
N VAL A 142 3.66 -14.78 13.83
CA VAL A 142 4.26 -14.24 12.62
C VAL A 142 3.36 -13.12 12.12
N THR A 143 3.92 -11.91 12.01
CA THR A 143 3.25 -10.77 11.39
C THR A 143 3.60 -10.72 9.91
N ALA A 144 2.57 -10.62 9.09
CA ALA A 144 2.69 -10.46 7.65
C ALA A 144 2.10 -9.13 7.21
N TYR A 145 2.68 -8.56 6.15
CA TYR A 145 2.25 -7.29 5.60
C TYR A 145 1.86 -7.42 4.13
N ARG A 146 0.87 -6.62 3.69
CA ARG A 146 0.60 -6.38 2.28
C ARG A 146 1.45 -5.23 1.76
N ALA A 147 1.86 -5.36 0.51
CA ALA A 147 2.35 -4.26 -0.31
C ALA A 147 1.48 -4.11 -1.55
N PHE A 148 1.29 -2.88 -2.00
CA PHE A 148 0.64 -2.57 -3.27
C PHE A 148 1.65 -1.97 -4.23
N VAL A 149 1.83 -2.60 -5.39
CA VAL A 149 2.57 -2.03 -6.52
C VAL A 149 1.56 -1.48 -7.51
N THR A 150 1.63 -0.19 -7.83
CA THR A 150 0.65 0.46 -8.70
C THR A 150 0.70 -0.04 -10.16
N PRO A 151 -0.33 0.25 -10.98
CA PRO A 151 -0.16 0.39 -12.41
C PRO A 151 0.94 1.40 -12.76
N GLU A 152 1.32 1.45 -14.03
CA GLU A 152 2.32 2.39 -14.52
C GLU A 152 1.75 3.79 -14.69
N PHE A 153 2.50 4.78 -14.23
CA PHE A 153 2.30 6.21 -14.42
C PHE A 153 3.60 6.84 -14.93
N SER A 154 3.59 7.44 -16.12
CA SER A 154 4.76 8.14 -16.69
C SER A 154 6.07 7.33 -16.68
N GLY A 155 6.00 6.02 -16.92
CA GLY A 155 7.17 5.13 -16.90
C GLY A 155 7.62 4.66 -15.52
N TRP A 156 6.87 4.98 -14.46
CA TRP A 156 7.15 4.60 -13.07
C TRP A 156 6.02 3.77 -12.48
N ARG A 157 6.37 2.92 -11.52
CA ARG A 157 5.40 2.28 -10.61
C ARG A 157 5.78 2.63 -9.18
N MET A 158 4.77 2.91 -8.38
CA MET A 158 4.93 3.18 -6.96
C MET A 158 4.66 1.91 -6.17
N VAL A 159 5.31 1.79 -5.02
CA VAL A 159 5.15 0.72 -4.05
C VAL A 159 4.73 1.35 -2.74
N PHE A 160 3.59 0.89 -2.22
CA PHE A 160 2.99 1.35 -0.97
C PHE A 160 2.87 0.21 0.03
N GLY A 161 2.92 0.57 1.32
CA GLY A 161 2.66 -0.33 2.44
C GLY A 161 3.85 -0.49 3.41
N PRO A 162 3.65 -1.21 4.53
CA PRO A 162 4.67 -1.40 5.56
C PRO A 162 6.03 -1.90 5.06
N PRO A 163 6.14 -2.77 4.03
CA PRO A 163 7.45 -3.27 3.58
C PRO A 163 8.40 -2.21 3.02
N VAL A 164 7.90 -1.01 2.66
CA VAL A 164 8.75 0.10 2.19
C VAL A 164 9.03 1.14 3.27
N TRP A 165 8.44 1.04 4.46
CA TRP A 165 8.70 1.99 5.54
C TRP A 165 10.14 1.85 6.06
N GLY A 166 10.87 2.97 6.17
CA GLY A 166 12.24 3.00 6.68
C GLY A 166 13.28 2.35 5.75
N CYS A 167 13.03 2.28 4.44
CA CYS A 167 13.91 1.57 3.51
C CYS A 167 15.29 2.21 3.30
N THR A 168 15.48 3.45 3.74
CA THR A 168 16.77 4.17 3.69
C THR A 168 17.76 3.61 4.70
N ASP A 169 17.31 3.22 5.89
CA ASP A 169 18.18 2.94 7.03
C ASP A 169 18.61 1.46 7.09
N ASN A 170 17.84 0.59 6.45
CA ASN A 170 18.02 -0.86 6.48
C ASN A 170 18.64 -1.43 5.18
N GLY A 171 19.05 -0.58 4.25
CA GLY A 171 19.63 -0.97 2.96
C GLY A 171 18.63 -1.53 1.95
N LEU A 172 17.33 -1.54 2.24
CA LEU A 172 16.31 -2.03 1.32
C LEU A 172 16.25 -1.19 0.03
N LEU A 173 16.40 0.13 0.11
CA LEU A 173 16.38 0.98 -1.09
C LEU A 173 17.49 0.60 -2.08
N ALA A 174 18.70 0.40 -1.56
CA ALA A 174 19.84 -0.10 -2.34
C ALA A 174 19.50 -1.47 -2.95
N ARG A 175 19.02 -2.42 -2.16
CA ARG A 175 18.61 -3.75 -2.66
C ARG A 175 17.55 -3.67 -3.77
N VAL A 176 16.54 -2.82 -3.63
CA VAL A 176 15.52 -2.64 -4.68
C VAL A 176 16.14 -2.06 -5.95
N SER A 177 17.03 -1.06 -5.82
CA SER A 177 17.74 -0.51 -6.98
C SER A 177 18.64 -1.52 -7.68
N GLU A 178 19.23 -2.49 -6.97
CA GLU A 178 20.02 -3.57 -7.59
C GLU A 178 19.15 -4.46 -8.50
N HIS A 179 17.91 -4.74 -8.09
CA HIS A 179 16.99 -5.55 -8.87
C HIS A 179 16.22 -4.77 -9.95
N CYS A 180 15.98 -3.48 -9.74
CA CYS A 180 15.18 -2.63 -10.63
C CYS A 180 16.04 -1.67 -11.48
N GLY A 181 17.36 -1.64 -11.30
CA GLY A 181 18.27 -0.64 -11.86
C GLY A 181 18.25 0.68 -11.10
N GLN A 182 17.07 1.15 -10.70
CA GLN A 182 16.87 2.40 -9.97
C GLN A 182 15.70 2.26 -8.99
N ALA A 183 15.80 2.94 -7.83
CA ALA A 183 14.73 3.03 -6.86
C ALA A 183 14.80 4.36 -6.11
N HIS A 184 13.66 5.03 -5.95
CA HIS A 184 13.54 6.29 -5.23
C HIS A 184 12.61 6.10 -4.04
N TYR A 185 12.97 6.65 -2.89
CA TYR A 185 12.14 6.66 -1.70
C TYR A 185 11.69 8.07 -1.39
N TYR A 186 10.45 8.19 -0.92
CA TYR A 186 9.83 9.44 -0.52
C TYR A 186 9.02 9.20 0.74
N ALA A 187 9.17 10.10 1.71
CA ALA A 187 8.38 10.12 2.91
C ALA A 187 8.09 11.57 3.32
N ARG A 188 6.86 11.80 3.77
CA ARG A 188 6.50 13.00 4.52
C ARG A 188 5.78 12.65 5.81
N ASP A 189 5.93 13.47 6.83
CA ASP A 189 5.08 13.43 8.00
C ASP A 189 3.87 14.36 7.82
N SER A 190 2.69 13.89 8.24
CA SER A 190 1.47 14.68 8.26
C SER A 190 1.41 15.75 9.34
N TYR A 191 2.28 15.68 10.36
CA TYR A 191 2.21 16.55 11.53
C TYR A 191 3.23 17.68 11.51
N ASP A 192 4.52 17.36 11.27
CA ASP A 192 5.60 18.34 11.45
C ASP A 192 6.26 18.81 10.14
N ASP A 193 5.60 18.60 8.98
CA ASP A 193 6.12 18.94 7.64
C ASP A 193 7.55 18.41 7.42
N ALA A 194 7.84 17.25 8.01
CA ALA A 194 9.11 16.58 7.86
C ALA A 194 9.13 15.85 6.52
N HIS A 195 10.18 16.08 5.73
CA HIS A 195 10.40 15.40 4.46
C HIS A 195 11.66 14.56 4.51
N ALA A 196 11.59 13.41 3.86
CA ALA A 196 12.74 12.60 3.55
C ALA A 196 12.62 12.03 2.13
N TRP A 197 13.73 11.98 1.42
CA TRP A 197 13.81 11.30 0.15
C TRP A 197 15.21 10.74 -0.07
N ALA A 198 15.30 9.68 -0.87
CA ALA A 198 16.57 9.09 -1.23
C ALA A 198 16.49 8.49 -2.63
N ILE A 199 17.60 8.56 -3.37
CA ILE A 199 17.72 8.05 -4.72
C ILE A 199 18.83 7.00 -4.71
N ALA A 200 18.51 5.82 -5.23
CA ALA A 200 19.46 4.73 -5.39
C ALA A 200 19.51 4.22 -6.83
N GLU A 201 20.72 3.93 -7.27
CA GLU A 201 21.05 3.39 -8.59
C GLU A 201 22.02 2.21 -8.42
N GLU A 202 21.77 1.13 -9.15
CA GLU A 202 22.68 -0.02 -9.23
C GLU A 202 23.17 -0.56 -7.86
N GLY A 203 22.27 -0.64 -6.88
CA GLY A 203 22.61 -1.19 -5.56
C GLY A 203 23.22 -0.18 -4.60
N ARG A 204 23.20 1.13 -4.89
CA ARG A 204 23.77 2.17 -4.03
C ARG A 204 22.86 3.36 -3.91
N VAL A 205 22.67 3.86 -2.69
CA VAL A 205 22.12 5.20 -2.47
C VAL A 205 23.15 6.22 -2.95
N ILE A 206 22.75 7.08 -3.87
CA ILE A 206 23.63 8.10 -4.48
C ILE A 206 23.37 9.50 -3.95
N ARG A 207 22.21 9.72 -3.33
CA ARG A 207 21.80 10.99 -2.71
C ARG A 207 20.64 10.75 -1.75
N SER A 208 20.66 11.40 -0.60
CA SER A 208 19.48 11.46 0.27
C SER A 208 19.37 12.78 1.00
N HIS A 209 18.14 13.08 1.40
CA HIS A 209 17.77 14.15 2.30
C HIS A 209 16.83 13.60 3.39
N SER A 210 17.02 14.02 4.63
CA SER A 210 16.05 13.82 5.71
C SER A 210 16.07 15.03 6.64
N THR A 211 14.89 15.58 6.94
CA THR A 211 14.73 16.80 7.74
C THR A 211 15.34 16.70 9.13
N TYR A 212 15.29 15.50 9.72
CA TYR A 212 15.71 15.25 11.11
C TYR A 212 16.99 14.45 11.25
N ASP A 213 17.64 14.09 10.15
CA ASP A 213 18.92 13.39 10.22
C ASP A 213 20.07 14.39 10.42
N GLU A 214 21.17 13.90 10.99
CA GLU A 214 22.43 14.62 11.06
C GLU A 214 23.55 13.73 10.47
N PRO A 215 24.13 14.08 9.30
CA PRO A 215 23.78 15.21 8.44
C PRO A 215 22.43 15.03 7.73
N ARG A 216 21.76 16.14 7.40
CA ARG A 216 20.49 16.13 6.64
C ARG A 216 20.69 15.68 5.21
N TRP A 217 21.84 16.02 4.63
CA TRP A 217 22.20 15.71 3.25
C TRP A 217 23.33 14.70 3.20
N THR A 218 23.10 13.55 2.58
CA THR A 218 24.17 12.57 2.34
C THR A 218 24.53 12.51 0.86
N HIS A 219 25.80 12.19 0.59
CA HIS A 219 26.38 12.17 -0.75
C HIS A 219 26.38 13.54 -1.48
N GLU A 220 26.87 13.55 -2.72
CA GLU A 220 27.00 14.76 -3.54
C GLU A 220 25.67 15.15 -4.19
N PRO A 221 25.38 16.46 -4.34
CA PRO A 221 24.19 16.92 -5.07
C PRO A 221 24.15 16.40 -6.51
N LEU A 222 22.96 16.06 -6.97
CA LEU A 222 22.68 15.62 -8.33
C LEU A 222 22.68 16.81 -9.30
N PRO A 223 22.88 16.60 -10.62
CA PRO A 223 23.03 17.71 -11.57
C PRO A 223 21.80 18.62 -11.71
N TRP A 224 20.63 18.18 -11.28
CA TRP A 224 19.38 18.95 -11.32
C TRP A 224 19.10 19.71 -10.03
N GLU A 225 19.84 19.42 -8.96
CA GLU A 225 19.69 20.06 -7.65
C GLU A 225 20.23 21.50 -7.68
N GLU A 226 19.49 22.43 -7.08
CA GLU A 226 19.90 23.82 -6.91
C GLU A 226 20.59 24.02 -5.57
N PRO A 227 21.87 24.44 -5.54
CA PRO A 227 22.58 24.60 -4.27
C PRO A 227 21.87 25.63 -3.39
N GLN A 228 21.84 25.38 -2.08
CA GLN A 228 21.15 26.26 -1.12
C GLN A 228 21.66 27.72 -1.14
N THR A 229 22.87 27.97 -1.67
CA THR A 229 23.39 29.33 -1.89
C THR A 229 22.57 30.15 -2.88
N ALA A 230 21.67 29.53 -3.64
CA ALA A 230 20.70 30.19 -4.51
C ALA A 230 19.46 30.70 -3.75
N ASP A 231 19.23 30.25 -2.51
CA ASP A 231 18.12 30.73 -1.67
C ASP A 231 18.29 32.22 -1.34
N PRO A 232 17.29 33.09 -1.61
CA PRO A 232 17.33 34.50 -1.25
C PRO A 232 17.57 34.79 0.25
N LEU A 233 17.31 33.81 1.12
CA LEU A 233 17.51 33.89 2.57
C LEU A 233 18.83 33.26 3.06
N TRP A 234 19.70 32.83 2.13
CA TRP A 234 20.94 32.16 2.48
C TRP A 234 21.94 33.06 3.24
N GLU A 235 22.57 32.51 4.28
CA GLU A 235 23.70 33.11 5.00
C GLU A 235 24.87 32.12 5.15
N PRO A 236 26.15 32.58 5.13
CA PRO A 236 27.29 31.71 5.34
C PRO A 236 27.23 30.93 6.66
N GLY A 237 27.30 29.60 6.60
CA GLY A 237 27.29 28.71 7.76
C GLY A 237 25.90 28.32 8.27
N MET A 238 24.81 28.78 7.62
CA MET A 238 23.44 28.39 7.97
C MET A 238 23.10 26.94 7.58
N TYR A 239 23.71 26.44 6.49
CA TYR A 239 23.42 25.13 5.92
C TYR A 239 24.68 24.29 5.71
N GLU A 240 24.50 22.98 5.58
CA GLU A 240 25.54 22.04 5.22
C GLU A 240 26.15 22.39 3.84
N PRO A 241 27.46 22.15 3.61
CA PRO A 241 28.11 22.54 2.35
C PRO A 241 27.49 21.93 1.08
N ASN A 242 26.86 20.74 1.19
CA ASN A 242 26.19 20.01 0.11
C ASN A 242 24.65 20.14 0.17
N ALA A 243 24.13 21.13 0.89
CA ALA A 243 22.68 21.36 0.97
C ALA A 243 22.11 21.88 -0.35
N SER A 244 20.87 21.46 -0.66
CA SER A 244 20.12 21.85 -1.83
C SER A 244 18.76 22.43 -1.48
N CYS A 245 18.17 23.20 -2.39
CA CYS A 245 16.81 23.73 -2.24
C CYS A 245 15.73 22.62 -2.26
N GLU A 246 16.05 21.43 -2.77
CA GLU A 246 15.13 20.31 -2.95
C GLU A 246 14.93 19.46 -1.70
N TRP A 247 14.51 20.08 -0.59
CA TRP A 247 14.21 19.37 0.66
C TRP A 247 12.83 18.67 0.65
N ASN A 248 11.89 19.15 -0.18
CA ASN A 248 10.51 18.65 -0.25
C ASN A 248 10.40 17.35 -1.08
N ALA A 249 9.91 16.27 -0.46
CA ALA A 249 9.85 14.94 -1.08
C ALA A 249 8.87 14.88 -2.27
N ASN A 250 7.70 15.51 -2.17
CA ASN A 250 6.71 15.56 -3.25
C ASN A 250 7.23 16.35 -4.46
N GLU A 251 7.88 17.50 -4.25
CA GLU A 251 8.45 18.29 -5.35
C GLU A 251 9.57 17.54 -6.07
N VAL A 252 10.42 16.82 -5.33
CA VAL A 252 11.43 15.94 -5.94
C VAL A 252 10.75 14.82 -6.71
N ALA A 253 9.73 14.18 -6.15
CA ALA A 253 9.00 13.11 -6.83
C ALA A 253 8.36 13.59 -8.14
N ASP A 254 7.69 14.75 -8.15
CA ASP A 254 7.10 15.36 -9.35
C ASP A 254 8.15 15.68 -10.41
N ARG A 255 9.36 16.06 -9.98
CA ARG A 255 10.46 16.43 -10.88
C ARG A 255 11.12 15.23 -11.55
N VAL A 256 11.40 14.17 -10.81
CA VAL A 256 12.25 13.06 -11.30
C VAL A 256 11.53 11.71 -11.42
N THR A 257 10.36 11.55 -10.81
CA THR A 257 9.53 10.33 -10.94
C THR A 257 8.05 10.69 -11.15
N VAL A 258 7.20 10.41 -10.17
CA VAL A 258 5.78 10.73 -10.11
C VAL A 258 5.44 11.07 -8.66
N ASP A 259 4.85 12.24 -8.45
CA ASP A 259 4.18 12.58 -7.20
C ASP A 259 2.75 11.98 -7.19
N PRO A 260 2.45 11.04 -6.27
CA PRO A 260 1.14 10.40 -6.23
C PRO A 260 -0.02 11.38 -6.00
N GLU A 261 0.22 12.54 -5.39
CA GLU A 261 -0.82 13.57 -5.17
C GLU A 261 -1.18 14.38 -6.42
N ARG A 262 -0.38 14.24 -7.48
CA ARG A 262 -0.62 14.92 -8.76
C ARG A 262 -1.24 13.99 -9.79
N ILE A 263 -1.47 12.74 -9.43
CA ILE A 263 -2.21 11.80 -10.25
C ILE A 263 -3.69 12.18 -10.21
N THR A 264 -4.29 12.32 -11.38
CA THR A 264 -5.71 12.66 -11.56
C THR A 264 -6.36 11.66 -12.50
N GLU A 265 -7.68 11.75 -12.69
CA GLU A 265 -8.39 10.93 -13.69
C GLU A 265 -7.83 11.07 -15.12
N ASP A 266 -7.19 12.21 -15.44
CA ASP A 266 -6.60 12.48 -16.76
C ASP A 266 -5.15 11.97 -16.89
N THR A 267 -4.53 11.51 -15.80
CA THR A 267 -3.16 11.00 -15.84
C THR A 267 -3.13 9.64 -16.54
N PRO A 268 -2.35 9.47 -17.62
CA PRO A 268 -2.27 8.20 -18.33
C PRO A 268 -1.81 7.07 -17.41
N MET A 269 -2.63 6.02 -17.36
CA MET A 269 -2.41 4.82 -16.57
C MET A 269 -2.27 3.60 -17.49
N ALA A 270 -1.24 2.79 -17.28
CA ALA A 270 -1.01 1.59 -18.08
C ALA A 270 -0.94 0.32 -17.23
N GLY A 271 -1.62 -0.73 -17.71
CA GLY A 271 -1.68 -2.02 -17.03
C GLY A 271 -2.55 -1.99 -15.78
N HIS A 272 -2.15 -2.76 -14.78
CA HIS A 272 -2.83 -2.90 -13.49
C HIS A 272 -1.80 -2.97 -12.35
N GLY A 273 -2.29 -2.82 -11.12
CA GLY A 273 -1.47 -2.95 -9.92
C GLY A 273 -1.45 -4.37 -9.37
N TRP A 274 -0.65 -4.59 -8.33
CA TRP A 274 -0.45 -5.88 -7.69
C TRP A 274 -0.51 -5.75 -6.19
N LEU A 275 -1.33 -6.58 -5.55
CA LEU A 275 -1.19 -6.84 -4.11
C LEU A 275 -0.29 -8.06 -3.91
N ALA A 276 0.63 -7.98 -2.97
CA ALA A 276 1.53 -9.05 -2.59
C ALA A 276 1.79 -9.03 -1.07
N VAL A 277 2.33 -10.11 -0.52
CA VAL A 277 2.51 -10.28 0.93
C VAL A 277 3.95 -10.66 1.32
N THR A 278 4.40 -10.29 2.51
CA THR A 278 5.78 -10.54 2.98
C THR A 278 6.05 -11.95 3.48
N VAL A 279 5.02 -12.78 3.68
CA VAL A 279 5.18 -14.15 4.17
C VAL A 279 4.66 -15.11 3.09
N PRO A 280 5.46 -16.08 2.63
CA PRO A 280 5.05 -16.95 1.52
C PRO A 280 3.92 -17.90 1.92
N GLY A 281 2.92 -18.04 1.03
CA GLY A 281 1.88 -19.06 1.11
C GLY A 281 0.73 -18.75 2.06
N ILE A 282 0.71 -17.56 2.67
CA ILE A 282 -0.44 -17.12 3.49
C ILE A 282 -1.59 -16.57 2.64
N GLY A 283 -1.29 -16.13 1.41
CA GLY A 283 -2.27 -15.48 0.55
C GLY A 283 -2.86 -14.19 1.15
N HIS A 284 -4.02 -13.78 0.62
CA HIS A 284 -4.69 -12.52 1.01
C HIS A 284 -5.91 -12.73 1.91
N GLY A 285 -6.36 -13.97 2.08
CA GLY A 285 -7.59 -14.29 2.82
C GLY A 285 -7.57 -14.01 4.32
N PRO A 286 -6.43 -14.21 5.04
CA PRO A 286 -6.36 -13.98 6.49
C PRO A 286 -6.37 -12.51 6.90
N PHE A 287 -6.01 -11.61 5.98
CA PHE A 287 -5.96 -10.18 6.28
C PHE A 287 -7.38 -9.62 6.41
N PRO A 288 -7.70 -8.93 7.52
CA PRO A 288 -8.99 -8.27 7.69
C PRO A 288 -9.18 -7.13 6.69
N GLY A 289 -10.40 -6.62 6.62
CA GLY A 289 -10.77 -5.52 5.73
C GLY A 289 -11.48 -5.96 4.46
N ALA A 290 -12.68 -5.40 4.24
CA ALA A 290 -13.40 -5.58 2.99
C ALA A 290 -12.84 -4.60 1.94
N LEU A 291 -11.97 -5.09 1.06
CA LEU A 291 -11.28 -4.24 0.08
C LEU A 291 -12.26 -3.62 -0.93
N SER A 292 -12.06 -2.35 -1.23
CA SER A 292 -12.74 -1.64 -2.32
C SER A 292 -12.37 -2.23 -3.69
N ILE A 293 -13.34 -2.44 -4.60
CA ILE A 293 -13.09 -3.01 -5.96
C ILE A 293 -13.91 -2.28 -7.03
#